data_AF-A0A7K0BU39-F1
#
_entry.id   AF-A0A7K0BU39-F1
#
_cell.length_a   1.000
_cell.length_b   1.000
_cell.length_c   1.000
_cell.angle_alpha   90.00
_cell.angle_beta   90.00
_cell.angle_gamma   90.00
#
_symmetry.space_group_name_H-M   'P 1'
#
loop_
_entity.id
_entity.type
_entity.pdbx_description
1 polymer ?
#
loop_
_entity_poly.entity_id
_entity_poly.type
_entity_poly.pdbx_seq_one_letter_code
_entity_poly.pdbx_strand_id
1 'polypeptide(L)'
;MTTPYQRQIESDLTDIGKALSAKGLDATERERLLRRLLRVARRAASDPAYDPDRAAKLVAAQPKVTGTGADRMNGQLASAAHVLGRAAKWRSDGMTFAKLKYRFMGKTPADAIFIAQAAYMTGDMFGVSAALTLNPKAHVALFYDPCANSDRDARAHLLRFYDKSSDTWHPRVALIPTTDCEAAYRLSIDGRFPDTVFPSGVPEPLSKVGKCVPIGTATAMVADAYRAGAKKATAALQAEWLPTGWEDGSLRPVKGGKSLAEWVGKRFDTRNVYAFIWFRRSGTKGGAHPELDTSVKVTGELIEAVRIADPITKQWLIPNAKAVVIGDAGHGLSDKADIDFTEFWNDPGSPFTDGDRRTQLALFAYLNKRGITYMNIGMRSGALEGPALLGAKTVYMEELYNLQEGRMDKWDGPVPGYHRIALGHVPTEQGKRVLDQLILAGLERAGEDLTESVRGLAAASGIAEATVRELFAAAAGAGISPAKHIFDPAAPKACFDRLYAAMDKSLGGKIMSISEPSWKNCVYWGYGGIRAYQSQGKYLVKQKICADYDGPAEGLSKADKEALWNVIAHTIGGWETQ
;
A
#
# COMPACT_ATOMS: atom_id res chain seq x y z
N MET A 1 13.73 -9.48 -40.04
CA MET A 1 14.46 -8.22 -39.78
C MET A 1 14.11 -7.74 -38.39
N THR A 2 15.08 -7.29 -37.59
CA THR A 2 14.80 -6.76 -36.24
C THR A 2 14.18 -5.37 -36.33
N THR A 3 13.12 -5.13 -35.56
CA THR A 3 12.45 -3.82 -35.52
C THR A 3 13.33 -2.79 -34.78
N PRO A 4 13.14 -1.47 -35.01
CA PRO A 4 13.81 -0.44 -34.21
C PRO A 4 13.62 -0.64 -32.69
N TYR A 5 12.43 -1.08 -32.27
CA TYR A 5 12.12 -1.37 -30.86
C TYR A 5 12.94 -2.54 -30.31
N GLN A 6 13.09 -3.62 -31.08
CA GLN A 6 13.92 -4.77 -30.69
C GLN A 6 15.40 -4.40 -30.58
N ARG A 7 15.90 -3.58 -31.51
CA ARG A 7 17.27 -3.04 -31.43
C ARG A 7 17.48 -2.21 -30.17
N GLN A 8 16.47 -1.44 -29.74
CA GLN A 8 16.54 -0.69 -28.49
C GLN A 8 16.61 -1.61 -27.26
N ILE A 9 15.83 -2.70 -27.24
CA ILE A 9 15.91 -3.71 -26.17
C ILE A 9 17.31 -4.33 -26.10
N GLU A 10 17.88 -4.71 -27.24
CA GLU A 10 19.23 -5.29 -27.30
C GLU A 10 20.31 -4.30 -26.85
N SER A 11 20.24 -3.05 -27.29
CA SER A 11 21.14 -1.98 -26.84
C SER A 11 21.04 -1.79 -25.33
N ASP A 12 19.83 -1.65 -24.81
CA ASP A 12 19.60 -1.46 -23.37
C ASP A 12 20.16 -2.63 -22.54
N LEU A 13 19.89 -3.88 -22.94
CA LEU A 13 20.42 -5.06 -22.23
C LEU A 13 21.95 -5.09 -22.26
N THR A 14 22.54 -4.76 -23.41
CA THR A 14 24.00 -4.73 -23.58
C THR A 14 24.64 -3.63 -22.74
N ASP A 15 24.09 -2.42 -22.78
CA ASP A 15 24.61 -1.26 -22.05
C ASP A 15 24.50 -1.46 -20.54
N ILE A 16 23.38 -2.03 -20.08
CA ILE A 16 23.21 -2.37 -18.66
C ILE A 16 24.19 -3.46 -18.23
N GLY A 17 24.39 -4.49 -19.05
CA GLY A 17 25.35 -5.56 -18.76
C GLY A 17 26.79 -5.04 -18.66
N LYS A 18 27.18 -4.15 -19.58
CA LYS A 18 28.47 -3.45 -19.52
C LYS A 18 28.60 -2.62 -18.25
N ALA A 19 27.57 -1.83 -17.93
CA ALA A 19 27.56 -1.00 -16.73
C ALA A 19 27.67 -1.85 -15.46
N LEU A 20 26.90 -2.94 -15.33
CA LEU A 20 26.96 -3.86 -14.18
C LEU A 20 28.32 -4.55 -14.03
N SER A 21 29.06 -4.72 -15.13
CA SER A 21 30.42 -5.28 -15.14
C SER A 21 31.51 -4.26 -14.82
N ALA A 22 31.19 -2.96 -14.75
CA ALA A 22 32.14 -1.92 -14.42
C ALA A 22 32.65 -2.08 -12.98
N LYS A 23 33.96 -1.91 -12.79
CA LYS A 23 34.57 -1.86 -11.46
C LYS A 23 34.15 -0.57 -10.75
N GLY A 24 33.98 -0.65 -9.43
CA GLY A 24 33.74 0.54 -8.59
C GLY A 24 32.29 1.00 -8.48
N LEU A 25 31.32 0.28 -9.07
CA LEU A 25 29.91 0.56 -8.80
C LEU A 25 29.59 0.38 -7.32
N ASP A 26 28.98 1.39 -6.72
CA ASP A 26 28.41 1.23 -5.39
C ASP A 26 27.12 0.38 -5.42
N ALA A 27 26.62 0.00 -4.23
CA ALA A 27 25.44 -0.84 -4.12
C ALA A 27 24.17 -0.16 -4.68
N THR A 28 24.08 1.17 -4.58
CA THR A 28 22.92 1.96 -5.03
C THR A 28 22.87 2.04 -6.55
N GLU A 29 23.99 2.37 -7.19
CA GLU A 29 24.12 2.40 -8.65
C GLU A 29 23.85 1.02 -9.26
N ARG A 30 24.39 -0.02 -8.63
CA ARG A 30 24.15 -1.40 -9.03
C ARG A 30 22.66 -1.77 -8.91
N GLU A 31 22.00 -1.44 -7.80
CA GLU A 31 20.56 -1.67 -7.65
C GLU A 31 19.74 -0.91 -8.72
N ARG A 32 20.11 0.33 -9.04
CA ARG A 32 19.48 1.14 -10.09
C ARG A 32 19.58 0.46 -11.46
N LEU A 33 20.76 -0.06 -11.80
CA LEU A 33 20.98 -0.82 -13.04
C LEU A 33 20.18 -2.12 -13.08
N LEU A 34 20.11 -2.86 -11.98
CA LEU A 34 19.33 -4.09 -11.89
C LEU A 34 17.82 -3.86 -12.02
N ARG A 35 17.28 -2.78 -11.44
CA ARG A 35 15.90 -2.35 -11.68
C ARG A 35 15.67 -1.99 -13.15
N ARG A 36 16.63 -1.33 -13.80
CA ARG A 36 16.57 -1.05 -15.25
C ARG A 36 16.60 -2.35 -16.06
N LEU A 37 17.45 -3.31 -15.70
CA LEU A 37 17.52 -4.63 -16.34
C LEU A 37 16.17 -5.35 -16.27
N LEU A 38 15.54 -5.39 -15.08
CA LEU A 38 14.23 -5.99 -14.89
C LEU A 38 13.15 -5.34 -15.76
N ARG A 39 13.15 -4.00 -15.90
CA ARG A 39 12.23 -3.29 -16.80
C ARG A 39 12.45 -3.65 -18.27
N VAL A 40 13.71 -3.77 -18.69
CA VAL A 40 14.04 -4.17 -20.08
C VAL A 40 13.66 -5.62 -20.33
N ALA A 41 13.90 -6.51 -19.37
CA ALA A 41 13.48 -7.90 -19.40
C ALA A 41 11.96 -8.04 -19.53
N ARG A 42 11.18 -7.22 -18.81
CA ARG A 42 9.71 -7.15 -18.95
C ARG A 42 9.27 -6.67 -20.33
N ARG A 43 9.93 -5.63 -20.88
CA ARG A 43 9.67 -5.16 -22.25
C ARG A 43 9.94 -6.26 -23.28
N ALA A 44 11.08 -6.94 -23.17
CA ALA A 44 11.45 -8.10 -23.99
C ALA A 44 10.40 -9.23 -23.89
N ALA A 45 9.99 -9.57 -22.67
CA ALA A 45 8.95 -10.57 -22.41
C ALA A 45 7.62 -10.22 -23.10
N SER A 46 7.24 -8.94 -23.07
CA SER A 46 5.98 -8.45 -23.61
C SER A 46 5.90 -8.29 -25.13
N ASP A 47 7.04 -8.11 -25.80
CA ASP A 47 7.09 -7.94 -27.26
C ASP A 47 6.94 -9.30 -27.96
N PRO A 48 5.83 -9.57 -28.66
CA PRO A 48 5.59 -10.87 -29.28
C PRO A 48 6.65 -11.28 -30.31
N ALA A 49 7.38 -10.31 -30.87
CA ALA A 49 8.39 -10.56 -31.89
C ALA A 49 9.81 -10.74 -31.33
N TYR A 50 10.07 -10.41 -30.05
CA TYR A 50 11.42 -10.43 -29.47
C TYR A 50 11.76 -11.76 -28.78
N ASP A 51 12.76 -12.52 -29.20
CA ASP A 51 13.11 -13.81 -28.57
C ASP A 51 13.50 -13.69 -27.06
N PRO A 52 12.67 -14.20 -26.12
CA PRO A 52 12.93 -14.07 -24.69
C PRO A 52 14.10 -14.93 -24.22
N ASP A 53 14.44 -16.03 -24.91
CA ASP A 53 15.59 -16.88 -24.57
C ASP A 53 16.90 -16.12 -24.77
N ARG A 54 16.95 -15.25 -25.79
CA ARG A 54 18.09 -14.38 -26.05
C ARG A 54 18.30 -13.36 -24.93
N ALA A 55 17.24 -12.74 -24.42
CA ALA A 55 17.34 -11.89 -23.24
C ALA A 55 17.68 -12.69 -21.97
N ALA A 56 17.14 -13.90 -21.81
CA ALA A 56 17.41 -14.74 -20.65
C ALA A 56 18.91 -15.08 -20.54
N LYS A 57 19.56 -15.39 -21.67
CA LYS A 57 21.01 -15.59 -21.75
C LYS A 57 21.81 -14.36 -21.33
N LEU A 58 21.39 -13.16 -21.74
CA LEU A 58 22.05 -11.90 -21.36
C LEU A 58 21.91 -11.59 -19.86
N VAL A 59 20.75 -11.90 -19.27
CA VAL A 59 20.54 -11.76 -17.82
C VAL A 59 21.34 -12.83 -17.04
N ALA A 60 21.35 -14.07 -17.51
CA ALA A 60 22.10 -15.16 -16.88
C ALA A 60 23.62 -14.96 -16.93
N ALA A 61 24.12 -14.23 -17.92
CA ALA A 61 25.53 -13.86 -18.04
C ALA A 61 25.98 -12.78 -17.03
N GLN A 62 25.05 -12.15 -16.31
CA GLN A 62 25.41 -11.12 -15.32
C GLN A 62 26.10 -11.76 -14.10
N PRO A 63 27.23 -11.19 -13.63
CA PRO A 63 27.93 -11.73 -12.47
C PRO A 63 27.05 -11.64 -11.22
N LYS A 64 27.12 -12.67 -10.37
CA LYS A 64 26.51 -12.61 -9.03
C LYS A 64 27.08 -11.44 -8.26
N VAL A 65 26.21 -10.72 -7.58
CA VAL A 65 26.61 -9.62 -6.70
C VAL A 65 27.13 -10.21 -5.39
N THR A 66 28.25 -9.69 -4.90
CA THR A 66 28.86 -10.02 -3.61
C THR A 66 28.89 -8.78 -2.72
N GLY A 67 29.00 -8.96 -1.40
CA GLY A 67 29.04 -7.87 -0.42
C GLY A 67 27.68 -7.46 0.14
N THR A 68 27.64 -6.32 0.82
CA THR A 68 26.43 -5.82 1.50
C THR A 68 25.29 -5.59 0.51
N GLY A 69 24.12 -6.19 0.77
CA GLY A 69 22.95 -6.10 -0.11
C GLY A 69 22.95 -7.08 -1.29
N ALA A 70 23.95 -7.98 -1.38
CA ALA A 70 24.03 -9.01 -2.41
C ALA A 70 22.75 -9.82 -2.56
N ASP A 71 22.11 -10.23 -1.46
CA ASP A 71 20.89 -11.06 -1.53
C ASP A 71 19.73 -10.34 -2.23
N ARG A 72 19.51 -9.05 -1.91
CA ARG A 72 18.48 -8.23 -2.56
C ARG A 72 18.77 -8.07 -4.05
N MET A 73 20.02 -7.77 -4.40
CA MET A 73 20.46 -7.55 -5.77
C MET A 73 20.41 -8.83 -6.61
N ASN A 74 20.87 -9.95 -6.05
CA ASN A 74 20.76 -11.27 -6.66
C ASN A 74 19.29 -11.69 -6.78
N GLY A 75 18.43 -11.30 -5.85
CA GLY A 75 16.97 -11.46 -5.96
C GLY A 75 16.36 -10.70 -7.15
N GLN A 76 16.88 -9.50 -7.49
CA GLN A 76 16.46 -8.76 -8.68
C GLN A 76 16.93 -9.42 -9.98
N LEU A 77 18.18 -9.93 -10.02
CA LEU A 77 18.68 -10.73 -11.14
C LEU A 77 17.85 -12.00 -11.34
N ALA A 78 17.58 -12.72 -10.26
CA ALA A 78 16.71 -13.90 -10.27
C ALA A 78 15.29 -13.56 -10.76
N SER A 79 14.75 -12.42 -10.34
CA SER A 79 13.44 -11.93 -10.81
C SER A 79 13.46 -11.64 -12.31
N ALA A 80 14.51 -11.00 -12.83
CA ALA A 80 14.64 -10.72 -14.26
C ALA A 80 14.78 -12.00 -15.09
N ALA A 81 15.58 -12.95 -14.63
CA ALA A 81 15.70 -14.27 -15.25
C ALA A 81 14.37 -15.03 -15.22
N HIS A 82 13.65 -14.98 -14.09
CA HIS A 82 12.35 -15.62 -13.93
C HIS A 82 11.27 -15.02 -14.84
N VAL A 83 11.22 -13.68 -14.97
CA VAL A 83 10.34 -12.97 -15.92
C VAL A 83 10.56 -13.50 -17.34
N LEU A 84 11.82 -13.57 -17.78
CA LEU A 84 12.18 -14.01 -19.13
C LEU A 84 11.93 -15.50 -19.35
N GLY A 85 12.25 -16.35 -18.38
CA GLY A 85 11.99 -17.78 -18.44
C GLY A 85 10.49 -18.09 -18.53
N ARG A 86 9.64 -17.35 -17.80
CA ARG A 86 8.18 -17.47 -17.96
C ARG A 86 7.69 -16.97 -19.29
N ALA A 87 8.23 -15.86 -19.79
CA ALA A 87 7.89 -15.35 -21.12
C ALA A 87 8.26 -16.34 -22.23
N ALA A 88 9.42 -17.01 -22.12
CA ALA A 88 9.85 -18.08 -23.02
C ALA A 88 8.89 -19.27 -22.96
N LYS A 89 8.59 -19.76 -21.75
CA LYS A 89 7.61 -20.84 -21.54
C LYS A 89 6.23 -20.49 -22.12
N TRP A 90 5.76 -19.27 -21.92
CA TRP A 90 4.50 -18.84 -22.49
C TRP A 90 4.49 -18.91 -23.99
N ARG A 91 5.58 -18.49 -24.65
CA ARG A 91 5.66 -18.59 -26.11
C ARG A 91 5.74 -20.02 -26.60
N SER A 92 6.48 -20.89 -25.91
CA SER A 92 6.49 -22.32 -26.25
C SER A 92 5.10 -22.93 -26.12
N ASP A 93 4.30 -22.46 -25.16
CA ASP A 93 2.92 -22.86 -24.94
C ASP A 93 1.94 -22.13 -25.89
N GLY A 94 2.44 -21.33 -26.84
CA GLY A 94 1.65 -20.55 -27.80
C GLY A 94 0.86 -19.39 -27.16
N MET A 95 1.13 -19.03 -25.90
CA MET A 95 0.53 -17.89 -25.20
C MET A 95 1.24 -16.58 -25.55
N THR A 96 0.47 -15.50 -25.74
CA THR A 96 0.98 -14.14 -25.93
C THR A 96 0.28 -13.19 -24.96
N PHE A 97 0.82 -12.00 -24.72
CA PHE A 97 0.11 -10.95 -23.96
C PHE A 97 -1.27 -10.65 -24.56
N ALA A 98 -1.41 -10.70 -25.90
CA ALA A 98 -2.70 -10.56 -26.57
C ALA A 98 -3.68 -11.72 -26.30
N LYS A 99 -3.18 -12.90 -25.92
CA LYS A 99 -4.00 -14.05 -25.50
C LYS A 99 -4.33 -14.05 -24.01
N LEU A 100 -3.66 -13.21 -23.20
CA LEU A 100 -4.09 -12.97 -21.84
C LEU A 100 -5.41 -12.21 -21.91
N LYS A 101 -6.49 -12.92 -21.61
CA LYS A 101 -7.80 -12.30 -21.55
C LYS A 101 -7.78 -11.27 -20.44
N TYR A 102 -7.78 -9.99 -20.82
CA TYR A 102 -8.46 -8.96 -20.07
C TYR A 102 -9.84 -9.49 -19.67
N ARG A 103 -10.20 -9.39 -18.38
CA ARG A 103 -11.47 -9.91 -17.87
C ARG A 103 -12.23 -8.81 -17.16
N PHE A 104 -13.40 -8.50 -17.71
CA PHE A 104 -14.42 -7.67 -17.12
C PHE A 104 -15.77 -8.16 -17.63
N MET A 105 -16.67 -8.49 -16.71
CA MET A 105 -17.97 -9.07 -17.05
C MET A 105 -19.11 -8.03 -16.97
N GLY A 106 -18.80 -6.80 -16.58
CA GLY A 106 -19.78 -5.74 -16.40
C GLY A 106 -19.99 -4.87 -17.64
N LYS A 107 -21.04 -4.06 -17.60
CA LYS A 107 -21.08 -2.80 -18.36
C LYS A 107 -20.40 -1.74 -17.51
N THR A 108 -19.70 -0.80 -18.14
CA THR A 108 -19.13 0.37 -17.46
C THR A 108 -20.11 1.53 -17.53
N PRO A 109 -20.76 1.92 -16.41
CA PRO A 109 -21.56 3.14 -16.36
C PRO A 109 -20.72 4.37 -16.74
N ALA A 110 -21.37 5.39 -17.29
CA ALA A 110 -20.69 6.65 -17.65
C ALA A 110 -20.11 7.38 -16.43
N ASP A 111 -20.67 7.15 -15.24
CA ASP A 111 -20.25 7.75 -13.97
C ASP A 111 -19.46 6.77 -13.08
N ALA A 112 -18.93 5.68 -13.65
CA ALA A 112 -18.10 4.73 -12.94
C ALA A 112 -16.80 5.37 -12.45
N ILE A 113 -16.36 4.98 -11.25
CA ILE A 113 -15.09 5.42 -10.65
C ILE A 113 -14.18 4.20 -10.53
N PHE A 114 -13.15 4.11 -11.38
CA PHE A 114 -12.17 3.04 -11.33
C PHE A 114 -11.07 3.32 -10.32
N ILE A 115 -11.02 2.54 -9.25
CA ILE A 115 -9.91 2.52 -8.30
C ILE A 115 -8.75 1.74 -8.92
N ALA A 116 -7.60 2.38 -9.08
CA ALA A 116 -6.38 1.70 -9.51
C ALA A 116 -5.85 0.83 -8.36
N GLN A 117 -5.54 -0.43 -8.62
CA GLN A 117 -4.86 -1.30 -7.64
C GLN A 117 -3.86 -2.21 -8.36
N ALA A 118 -2.62 -2.25 -7.88
CA ALA A 118 -1.65 -3.23 -8.35
C ALA A 118 -1.79 -4.54 -7.58
N ALA A 119 -1.52 -5.68 -8.23
CA ALA A 119 -1.72 -7.01 -7.66
C ALA A 119 -0.91 -7.29 -6.38
N TYR A 120 0.17 -6.56 -6.12
CA TYR A 120 0.96 -6.69 -4.88
C TYR A 120 0.37 -5.90 -3.69
N MET A 121 -0.63 -5.04 -3.92
CA MET A 121 -1.24 -4.17 -2.90
C MET A 121 -2.31 -4.91 -2.10
N THR A 122 -1.95 -6.06 -1.51
CA THR A 122 -2.88 -6.90 -0.73
C THR A 122 -3.29 -6.26 0.59
N GLY A 123 -2.46 -5.39 1.16
CA GLY A 123 -2.79 -4.63 2.36
C GLY A 123 -4.02 -3.74 2.20
N ASP A 124 -4.33 -3.33 0.97
CA ASP A 124 -5.43 -2.41 0.65
C ASP A 124 -6.74 -3.11 0.28
N MET A 125 -6.77 -4.45 0.30
CA MET A 125 -7.91 -5.22 -0.18
C MET A 125 -9.21 -4.92 0.58
N PHE A 126 -9.12 -4.60 1.88
CA PHE A 126 -10.29 -4.33 2.71
C PHE A 126 -10.90 -2.97 2.38
N GLY A 127 -10.10 -1.90 2.35
CA GLY A 127 -10.56 -0.58 1.92
C GLY A 127 -11.13 -0.58 0.50
N VAL A 128 -10.49 -1.29 -0.44
CA VAL A 128 -10.97 -1.41 -1.83
C VAL A 128 -12.26 -2.23 -1.91
N SER A 129 -12.32 -3.40 -1.27
CA SER A 129 -13.54 -4.21 -1.24
C SER A 129 -14.70 -3.47 -0.55
N ALA A 130 -14.44 -2.77 0.54
CA ALA A 130 -15.46 -2.00 1.23
C ALA A 130 -15.97 -0.84 0.36
N ALA A 131 -15.10 -0.15 -0.38
CA ALA A 131 -15.52 0.85 -1.35
C ALA A 131 -16.37 0.23 -2.46
N LEU A 132 -16.01 -0.94 -2.98
CA LEU A 132 -16.84 -1.68 -3.93
C LEU A 132 -18.22 -1.97 -3.33
N THR A 133 -18.33 -2.49 -2.11
CA THR A 133 -19.61 -2.83 -1.49
C THR A 133 -20.47 -1.61 -1.18
N LEU A 134 -19.87 -0.55 -0.64
CA LEU A 134 -20.59 0.60 -0.09
C LEU A 134 -20.87 1.68 -1.13
N ASN A 135 -20.13 1.72 -2.24
CA ASN A 135 -20.34 2.67 -3.32
C ASN A 135 -20.68 1.95 -4.63
N PRO A 136 -21.92 2.08 -5.15
CA PRO A 136 -22.33 1.41 -6.38
C PRO A 136 -21.56 1.90 -7.62
N LYS A 137 -20.97 3.10 -7.58
CA LYS A 137 -20.15 3.66 -8.68
C LYS A 137 -18.72 3.13 -8.66
N ALA A 138 -18.24 2.61 -7.52
CA ALA A 138 -16.89 2.10 -7.41
C ALA A 138 -16.69 0.85 -8.28
N HIS A 139 -15.61 0.87 -9.03
CA HIS A 139 -15.06 -0.22 -9.83
C HIS A 139 -13.57 -0.36 -9.50
N VAL A 140 -12.96 -1.48 -9.85
CA VAL A 140 -11.52 -1.71 -9.62
C VAL A 140 -10.83 -2.05 -10.94
N ALA A 141 -9.74 -1.34 -11.21
CA ALA A 141 -8.76 -1.73 -12.23
C ALA A 141 -7.62 -2.45 -11.52
N LEU A 142 -7.66 -3.79 -11.53
CA LEU A 142 -6.64 -4.63 -10.91
C LEU A 142 -5.53 -4.93 -11.93
N PHE A 143 -4.41 -4.22 -11.80
CA PHE A 143 -3.25 -4.38 -12.66
C PHE A 143 -2.36 -5.51 -12.15
N TYR A 144 -1.99 -6.43 -13.02
CA TYR A 144 -1.05 -7.50 -12.68
C TYR A 144 0.04 -7.62 -13.74
N ASP A 145 1.24 -7.98 -13.30
CA ASP A 145 2.34 -8.35 -14.19
C ASP A 145 2.40 -9.88 -14.19
N PRO A 146 1.99 -10.55 -15.28
CA PRO A 146 1.97 -12.00 -15.30
C PRO A 146 3.37 -12.64 -15.22
N CYS A 147 4.40 -11.86 -15.54
CA CYS A 147 5.79 -12.28 -15.46
C CYS A 147 6.39 -11.94 -14.08
N ALA A 148 5.68 -11.23 -13.20
CA ALA A 148 6.13 -10.95 -11.82
C ALA A 148 5.97 -12.15 -10.90
N ASN A 149 6.98 -12.43 -10.07
CA ASN A 149 6.99 -13.54 -9.12
C ASN A 149 5.74 -13.59 -8.23
N SER A 150 5.47 -14.74 -7.61
CA SER A 150 4.29 -14.98 -6.78
C SER A 150 4.05 -13.89 -5.73
N ASP A 151 5.12 -13.33 -5.16
CA ASP A 151 5.04 -12.33 -4.09
C ASP A 151 4.51 -10.98 -4.59
N ARG A 152 4.68 -10.69 -5.89
CA ARG A 152 4.18 -9.47 -6.55
C ARG A 152 2.88 -9.66 -7.32
N ASP A 153 2.48 -10.91 -7.55
CA ASP A 153 1.26 -11.27 -8.27
C ASP A 153 0.28 -11.99 -7.34
N ALA A 154 -0.22 -11.25 -6.34
CA ALA A 154 -1.22 -11.75 -5.41
C ALA A 154 -2.66 -11.63 -5.97
N ARG A 155 -2.83 -11.57 -7.30
CA ARG A 155 -4.15 -11.39 -7.94
C ARG A 155 -5.13 -12.48 -7.51
N ALA A 156 -4.69 -13.74 -7.40
CA ALA A 156 -5.57 -14.84 -7.02
C ALA A 156 -6.09 -14.66 -5.59
N HIS A 157 -5.28 -14.10 -4.69
CA HIS A 157 -5.70 -13.79 -3.33
C HIS A 157 -6.71 -12.64 -3.30
N LEU A 158 -6.44 -11.56 -4.02
CA LEU A 158 -7.35 -10.41 -4.15
C LEU A 158 -8.71 -10.80 -4.75
N LEU A 159 -8.69 -11.55 -5.85
CA LEU A 159 -9.89 -11.96 -6.57
C LEU A 159 -10.75 -12.91 -5.73
N ARG A 160 -10.15 -13.88 -5.03
CA ARG A 160 -10.90 -14.71 -4.08
C ARG A 160 -11.63 -13.88 -3.03
N PHE A 161 -11.07 -12.75 -2.60
CA PHE A 161 -11.74 -11.87 -1.66
C PHE A 161 -12.85 -11.04 -2.33
N TYR A 162 -12.64 -10.56 -3.55
CA TYR A 162 -13.60 -9.71 -4.28
C TYR A 162 -14.79 -10.47 -4.89
N ASP A 163 -14.60 -11.72 -5.30
CA ASP A 163 -15.54 -12.47 -6.16
C ASP A 163 -16.75 -13.09 -5.42
N LYS A 164 -17.12 -12.58 -4.24
CA LYS A 164 -18.10 -13.23 -3.34
C LYS A 164 -17.70 -14.70 -3.07
N SER A 165 -18.41 -15.44 -2.24
CA SER A 165 -18.06 -16.84 -1.93
C SER A 165 -18.38 -17.81 -3.08
N SER A 166 -18.56 -17.29 -4.29
CA SER A 166 -18.93 -18.01 -5.50
C SER A 166 -17.77 -18.02 -6.49
N ASP A 167 -17.64 -19.07 -7.30
CA ASP A 167 -16.69 -19.13 -8.43
C ASP A 167 -17.05 -18.13 -9.56
N THR A 168 -17.83 -17.09 -9.26
CA THR A 168 -18.31 -16.09 -10.21
C THR A 168 -17.59 -14.76 -9.99
N TRP A 169 -17.00 -14.27 -11.06
CA TRP A 169 -16.21 -13.04 -11.05
C TRP A 169 -17.05 -11.80 -10.69
N HIS A 170 -16.51 -10.90 -9.87
CA HIS A 170 -17.19 -9.68 -9.50
C HIS A 170 -17.35 -8.74 -10.71
N PRO A 171 -18.58 -8.34 -11.09
CA PRO A 171 -18.83 -7.65 -12.36
C PRO A 171 -18.18 -6.26 -12.46
N ARG A 172 -17.77 -5.66 -11.33
CA ARG A 172 -17.12 -4.34 -11.27
C ARG A 172 -15.60 -4.39 -11.07
N VAL A 173 -14.99 -5.56 -11.12
CA VAL A 173 -13.53 -5.73 -11.08
C VAL A 173 -13.03 -6.03 -12.50
N ALA A 174 -12.14 -5.19 -13.01
CA ALA A 174 -11.45 -5.37 -14.28
C ALA A 174 -10.02 -5.86 -14.01
N LEU A 175 -9.70 -7.08 -14.45
CA LEU A 175 -8.34 -7.62 -14.37
C LEU A 175 -7.58 -7.29 -15.65
N ILE A 176 -6.50 -6.53 -15.49
CA ILE A 176 -5.76 -5.92 -16.59
C ILE A 176 -4.31 -6.41 -16.58
N PRO A 177 -3.87 -7.19 -17.59
CA PRO A 177 -2.48 -7.59 -17.73
C PRO A 177 -1.62 -6.39 -18.11
N THR A 178 -0.44 -6.28 -17.51
CA THR A 178 0.51 -5.19 -17.71
C THR A 178 1.93 -5.75 -17.74
N THR A 179 2.88 -4.99 -18.26
CA THR A 179 4.32 -5.37 -18.19
C THR A 179 4.94 -4.95 -16.86
N ASP A 180 4.35 -3.96 -16.20
CA ASP A 180 4.79 -3.43 -14.91
C ASP A 180 3.57 -2.85 -14.16
N CYS A 181 3.06 -3.60 -13.19
CA CYS A 181 1.84 -3.21 -12.46
C CYS A 181 2.01 -1.96 -11.59
N GLU A 182 3.23 -1.65 -11.13
CA GLU A 182 3.52 -0.42 -10.37
C GLU A 182 3.45 0.80 -11.30
N ALA A 183 4.08 0.70 -12.48
CA ALA A 183 3.99 1.74 -13.50
C ALA A 183 2.53 1.91 -13.98
N ALA A 184 1.81 0.81 -14.22
CA ALA A 184 0.42 0.84 -14.64
C ALA A 184 -0.49 1.55 -13.62
N TYR A 185 -0.32 1.23 -12.33
CA TYR A 185 -1.03 1.93 -11.25
C TYR A 185 -0.85 3.45 -11.36
N ARG A 186 0.40 3.93 -11.43
CA ARG A 186 0.71 5.36 -11.52
C ARG A 186 0.14 6.00 -12.79
N LEU A 187 0.47 5.42 -13.94
CA LEU A 187 0.11 5.97 -15.24
C LEU A 187 -1.41 6.03 -15.43
N SER A 188 -2.15 5.04 -14.94
CA SER A 188 -3.61 5.03 -15.03
C SER A 188 -4.27 6.17 -14.23
N ILE A 189 -3.68 6.60 -13.12
CA ILE A 189 -4.16 7.75 -12.33
C ILE A 189 -3.92 9.06 -13.10
N ASP A 190 -2.82 9.14 -13.85
CA ASP A 190 -2.50 10.26 -14.73
C ASP A 190 -3.31 10.22 -16.05
N GLY A 191 -4.12 9.17 -16.29
CA GLY A 191 -4.82 8.95 -17.56
C GLY A 191 -3.91 8.59 -18.73
N ARG A 192 -2.74 8.00 -18.46
CA ARG A 192 -1.75 7.57 -19.45
C ARG A 192 -1.74 6.06 -19.57
N PHE A 193 -1.72 5.58 -20.82
CA PHE A 193 -1.76 4.15 -21.12
C PHE A 193 -0.79 3.79 -22.26
N PRO A 194 0.53 3.97 -22.07
CA PRO A 194 1.50 3.66 -23.12
C PRO A 194 1.55 2.15 -23.38
N ASP A 195 1.67 1.77 -24.66
CA ASP A 195 1.75 0.36 -25.09
C ASP A 195 2.90 -0.41 -24.43
N THR A 196 3.96 0.28 -24.02
CA THR A 196 5.09 -0.32 -23.29
C THR A 196 4.70 -0.87 -21.92
N VAL A 197 3.61 -0.37 -21.32
CA VAL A 197 3.06 -0.81 -20.03
C VAL A 197 1.75 -1.57 -20.20
N PHE A 198 0.94 -1.15 -21.18
CA PHE A 198 -0.36 -1.72 -21.53
C PHE A 198 -0.31 -2.33 -22.94
N PRO A 199 0.33 -3.50 -23.11
CA PRO A 199 0.59 -4.08 -24.43
C PRO A 199 -0.68 -4.51 -25.18
N SER A 200 -1.81 -4.61 -24.46
CA SER A 200 -3.13 -4.88 -25.04
C SER A 200 -3.90 -3.60 -25.41
N GLY A 201 -3.26 -2.43 -25.34
CA GLY A 201 -3.90 -1.12 -25.47
C GLY A 201 -4.69 -0.71 -24.22
N VAL A 202 -5.42 0.40 -24.33
CA VAL A 202 -6.29 0.90 -23.26
C VAL A 202 -7.49 -0.03 -23.08
N PRO A 203 -7.69 -0.65 -21.89
CA PRO A 203 -8.85 -1.50 -21.65
C PRO A 203 -10.17 -0.74 -21.86
N GLU A 204 -11.20 -1.40 -22.41
CA GLU A 204 -12.48 -0.77 -22.77
C GLU A 204 -13.17 0.01 -21.64
N PRO A 205 -13.16 -0.43 -20.37
CA PRO A 205 -13.70 0.39 -19.29
C PRO A 205 -12.88 1.63 -18.99
N LEU A 206 -11.56 1.55 -19.17
CA LEU A 206 -10.65 2.66 -18.92
C LEU A 206 -10.70 3.69 -20.04
N SER A 207 -10.97 3.28 -21.28
CA SER A 207 -11.15 4.22 -22.40
C SER A 207 -12.38 5.11 -22.22
N LYS A 208 -13.41 4.64 -21.49
CA LYS A 208 -14.62 5.43 -21.18
C LYS A 208 -14.42 6.46 -20.07
N VAL A 209 -13.66 6.13 -19.03
CA VAL A 209 -13.45 7.03 -17.88
C VAL A 209 -12.21 7.91 -18.03
N GLY A 210 -11.29 7.55 -18.92
CA GLY A 210 -10.07 8.29 -19.23
C GLY A 210 -8.98 8.23 -18.15
N LYS A 211 -9.32 8.01 -16.88
CA LYS A 211 -8.36 7.84 -15.78
C LYS A 211 -8.94 7.04 -14.61
N CYS A 212 -8.05 6.46 -13.82
CA CYS A 212 -8.37 5.86 -12.53
C CYS A 212 -8.21 6.87 -11.39
N VAL A 213 -8.71 6.51 -10.21
CA VAL A 213 -8.46 7.21 -8.94
C VAL A 213 -7.49 6.39 -8.06
N PRO A 214 -6.65 7.03 -7.23
CA PRO A 214 -5.74 6.33 -6.33
C PRO A 214 -6.51 5.58 -5.23
N ILE A 215 -5.86 4.57 -4.61
CA ILE A 215 -6.43 3.76 -3.52
C ILE A 215 -6.94 4.63 -2.36
N GLY A 216 -6.27 5.73 -2.02
CA GLY A 216 -6.72 6.65 -0.96
C GLY A 216 -8.10 7.27 -1.20
N THR A 217 -8.63 7.19 -2.43
CA THR A 217 -10.01 7.55 -2.77
C THR A 217 -10.99 6.49 -2.30
N ALA A 218 -10.64 5.20 -2.39
CA ALA A 218 -11.44 4.11 -1.83
C ALA A 218 -11.59 4.29 -0.31
N THR A 219 -10.49 4.63 0.39
CA THR A 219 -10.52 4.96 1.82
C THR A 219 -11.49 6.11 2.12
N ALA A 220 -11.54 7.14 1.28
CA ALA A 220 -12.49 8.26 1.44
C ALA A 220 -13.95 7.82 1.22
N MET A 221 -14.22 7.02 0.18
CA MET A 221 -15.57 6.50 -0.08
C MET A 221 -16.11 5.68 1.10
N VAL A 222 -15.25 4.86 1.72
CA VAL A 222 -15.59 4.12 2.93
C VAL A 222 -15.93 5.09 4.06
N ALA A 223 -15.07 6.08 4.33
CA ALA A 223 -15.34 7.08 5.36
C ALA A 223 -16.70 7.78 5.16
N ASP A 224 -17.00 8.18 3.93
CA ASP A 224 -18.27 8.86 3.59
C ASP A 224 -19.49 7.96 3.84
N ALA A 225 -19.40 6.68 3.50
CA ALA A 225 -20.47 5.71 3.78
C ALA A 225 -20.69 5.52 5.29
N TYR A 226 -19.62 5.49 6.09
CA TYR A 226 -19.73 5.40 7.55
C TYR A 226 -20.28 6.67 8.18
N ARG A 227 -19.87 7.86 7.70
CA ARG A 227 -20.48 9.15 8.11
C ARG A 227 -21.98 9.16 7.83
N ALA A 228 -22.40 8.64 6.67
CA ALA A 228 -23.81 8.54 6.30
C ALA A 228 -24.60 7.52 7.16
N GLY A 229 -23.93 6.49 7.69
CA GLY A 229 -24.55 5.53 8.60
C GLY A 229 -23.70 4.31 8.89
N ALA A 230 -22.87 4.37 9.93
CA ALA A 230 -21.95 3.30 10.32
C ALA A 230 -22.63 1.92 10.48
N LYS A 231 -23.78 1.84 11.16
CA LYS A 231 -24.51 0.56 11.34
C LYS A 231 -24.92 -0.05 10.00
N LYS A 232 -25.42 0.76 9.06
CA LYS A 232 -25.81 0.32 7.72
C LYS A 232 -24.60 -0.12 6.91
N ALA A 233 -23.50 0.62 6.99
CA ALA A 233 -22.25 0.28 6.32
C ALA A 233 -21.70 -1.06 6.83
N THR A 234 -21.57 -1.23 8.15
CA THR A 234 -21.13 -2.49 8.76
C THR A 234 -22.05 -3.66 8.39
N ALA A 235 -23.37 -3.49 8.42
CA ALA A 235 -24.30 -4.55 8.02
C ALA A 235 -24.15 -4.96 6.55
N ALA A 236 -23.94 -3.99 5.64
CA ALA A 236 -23.69 -4.28 4.24
C ALA A 236 -22.37 -5.05 4.02
N LEU A 237 -21.32 -4.70 4.78
CA LEU A 237 -20.06 -5.43 4.74
C LEU A 237 -20.18 -6.82 5.35
N GLN A 238 -20.92 -6.99 6.44
CA GLN A 238 -21.19 -8.31 7.04
C GLN A 238 -21.89 -9.23 6.04
N ALA A 239 -22.92 -8.73 5.37
CA ALA A 239 -23.67 -9.49 4.36
C ALA A 239 -22.81 -9.87 3.14
N GLU A 240 -21.86 -9.02 2.76
CA GLU A 240 -20.99 -9.26 1.60
C GLU A 240 -19.79 -10.14 1.92
N TRP A 241 -19.16 -9.91 3.08
CA TRP A 241 -17.89 -10.53 3.42
C TRP A 241 -18.02 -11.82 4.19
N LEU A 242 -19.02 -11.98 5.05
CA LEU A 242 -18.98 -13.07 6.03
C LEU A 242 -19.66 -14.34 5.50
N PRO A 243 -19.05 -15.52 5.71
CA PRO A 243 -19.61 -16.79 5.24
C PRO A 243 -20.84 -17.20 6.04
N THR A 244 -21.76 -17.94 5.42
CA THR A 244 -22.93 -18.51 6.11
C THR A 244 -22.54 -19.24 7.40
N GLY A 245 -23.37 -19.12 8.43
CA GLY A 245 -23.13 -19.72 9.74
C GLY A 245 -22.20 -18.91 10.66
N TRP A 246 -21.75 -17.73 10.23
CA TRP A 246 -20.99 -16.83 11.11
C TRP A 246 -21.87 -16.29 12.25
N GLU A 247 -23.15 -16.00 12.01
CA GLU A 247 -24.03 -15.34 12.99
C GLU A 247 -24.46 -16.25 14.13
N ASP A 248 -24.83 -17.49 13.82
CA ASP A 248 -25.23 -18.52 14.80
C ASP A 248 -24.03 -19.33 15.32
N GLY A 249 -22.84 -19.07 14.77
CA GLY A 249 -21.60 -19.74 15.12
C GLY A 249 -21.52 -21.18 14.63
N SER A 250 -22.38 -21.59 13.68
CA SER A 250 -22.37 -22.93 13.06
C SER A 250 -21.27 -23.12 12.02
N LEU A 251 -20.57 -22.05 11.60
CA LEU A 251 -19.43 -22.10 10.68
C LEU A 251 -18.40 -23.15 11.13
N ARG A 252 -18.04 -24.06 10.22
CA ARG A 252 -17.11 -25.19 10.44
C ARG A 252 -16.08 -25.27 9.30
N PRO A 253 -14.90 -25.86 9.53
CA PRO A 253 -13.94 -26.08 8.46
C PRO A 253 -14.42 -27.21 7.53
N VAL A 254 -14.00 -27.16 6.26
CA VAL A 254 -14.49 -28.09 5.21
C VAL A 254 -14.22 -29.56 5.56
N LYS A 255 -13.08 -29.85 6.19
CA LYS A 255 -12.65 -31.22 6.55
C LYS A 255 -13.23 -31.72 7.88
N GLY A 256 -14.19 -31.00 8.47
CA GLY A 256 -14.70 -31.29 9.80
C GLY A 256 -13.82 -30.74 10.91
N GLY A 257 -14.43 -30.38 12.03
CA GLY A 257 -13.76 -29.69 13.14
C GLY A 257 -14.75 -28.98 14.05
N LYS A 258 -14.25 -28.13 14.95
CA LYS A 258 -15.09 -27.36 15.87
C LYS A 258 -15.86 -26.30 15.09
N SER A 259 -17.09 -26.01 15.51
CA SER A 259 -17.79 -24.82 15.04
C SER A 259 -17.17 -23.55 15.59
N LEU A 260 -17.49 -22.41 14.99
CA LEU A 260 -17.09 -21.10 15.49
C LEU A 260 -17.54 -20.90 16.94
N ALA A 261 -18.77 -21.26 17.28
CA ALA A 261 -19.29 -21.18 18.64
C ALA A 261 -18.50 -22.07 19.63
N GLU A 262 -18.25 -23.33 19.27
CA GLU A 262 -17.49 -24.29 20.10
C GLU A 262 -16.04 -23.83 20.30
N TRP A 263 -15.43 -23.24 19.27
CA TRP A 263 -14.04 -22.82 19.29
C TRP A 263 -13.84 -21.52 20.08
N VAL A 264 -14.74 -20.55 19.92
CA VAL A 264 -14.74 -19.26 20.63
C VAL A 264 -15.13 -19.43 22.10
N GLY A 265 -16.18 -20.21 22.40
CA GLY A 265 -16.69 -20.37 23.77
C GLY A 265 -15.72 -21.03 24.76
N LYS A 266 -14.65 -21.65 24.26
CA LYS A 266 -13.56 -22.20 25.09
C LYS A 266 -12.47 -21.19 25.45
N ARG A 267 -12.47 -20.03 24.81
CA ARG A 267 -11.33 -19.08 24.82
C ARG A 267 -11.71 -17.68 25.25
N PHE A 268 -12.95 -17.30 24.96
CA PHE A 268 -13.45 -15.96 25.23
C PHE A 268 -14.73 -16.03 26.07
N ASP A 269 -14.84 -15.15 27.04
CA ASP A 269 -16.04 -14.93 27.83
C ASP A 269 -16.34 -13.43 27.98
N THR A 270 -17.53 -13.09 28.45
CA THR A 270 -17.98 -11.70 28.58
C THR A 270 -17.52 -11.00 29.86
N ARG A 271 -16.77 -11.69 30.73
CA ARG A 271 -16.27 -11.13 32.01
C ARG A 271 -14.89 -10.50 31.85
N ASN A 272 -14.18 -10.87 30.78
CA ASN A 272 -12.85 -10.36 30.47
C ASN A 272 -12.92 -9.33 29.33
N VAL A 273 -11.89 -8.50 29.29
CA VAL A 273 -11.59 -7.62 28.15
C VAL A 273 -10.42 -8.20 27.38
N TYR A 274 -10.50 -8.25 26.06
CA TYR A 274 -9.40 -8.79 25.24
C TYR A 274 -8.70 -7.71 24.43
N ALA A 275 -7.37 -7.68 24.46
CA ALA A 275 -6.56 -6.84 23.59
C ALA A 275 -5.83 -7.74 22.59
N PHE A 276 -6.28 -7.73 21.33
CA PHE A 276 -5.65 -8.43 20.21
C PHE A 276 -4.45 -7.61 19.71
N ILE A 277 -3.26 -8.01 20.11
CA ILE A 277 -2.00 -7.37 19.76
C ILE A 277 -1.44 -8.06 18.52
N TRP A 278 -1.47 -7.33 17.40
CA TRP A 278 -1.10 -7.83 16.10
C TRP A 278 0.40 -7.83 15.91
N PHE A 279 0.95 -9.03 15.70
CA PHE A 279 2.34 -9.26 15.39
C PHE A 279 2.51 -9.59 13.91
N ARG A 280 3.35 -8.82 13.23
CA ARG A 280 3.56 -8.86 11.78
C ARG A 280 5.05 -8.90 11.44
N ARG A 281 5.42 -9.82 10.53
CA ARG A 281 6.75 -9.97 9.91
C ARG A 281 6.64 -10.14 8.39
N SER A 282 6.15 -9.12 7.70
CA SER A 282 6.02 -9.15 6.25
C SER A 282 7.38 -9.17 5.53
N GLY A 283 8.42 -8.56 6.09
CA GLY A 283 9.75 -8.48 5.48
C GLY A 283 10.47 -9.82 5.36
N THR A 284 10.25 -10.75 6.29
CA THR A 284 10.89 -12.08 6.25
C THR A 284 10.36 -12.94 5.10
N LYS A 285 9.12 -12.68 4.65
CA LYS A 285 8.45 -13.38 3.55
C LYS A 285 8.53 -12.60 2.21
N GLY A 286 9.30 -11.50 2.15
CA GLY A 286 9.37 -10.65 0.95
C GLY A 286 8.09 -9.85 0.67
N GLY A 287 7.22 -9.69 1.67
CA GLY A 287 5.97 -8.96 1.57
C GLY A 287 6.15 -7.44 1.41
N ALA A 288 5.08 -6.76 1.02
CA ALA A 288 5.05 -5.31 0.92
C ALA A 288 5.13 -4.67 2.32
N HIS A 289 5.75 -3.48 2.39
CA HIS A 289 5.85 -2.64 3.58
C HIS A 289 6.54 -3.27 4.81
N PRO A 290 7.76 -3.81 4.69
CA PRO A 290 8.52 -4.35 5.83
C PRO A 290 8.84 -3.30 6.90
N GLU A 291 8.75 -2.00 6.57
CA GLU A 291 8.86 -0.91 7.54
C GLU A 291 7.77 -0.91 8.62
N LEU A 292 6.64 -1.56 8.33
CA LEU A 292 5.50 -1.68 9.23
C LEU A 292 5.50 -2.99 10.02
N ASP A 293 6.60 -3.74 9.99
CA ASP A 293 6.76 -4.94 10.80
C ASP A 293 6.87 -4.57 12.29
N THR A 294 6.43 -5.48 13.15
CA THR A 294 6.50 -5.34 14.61
C THR A 294 7.62 -6.21 15.16
N SER A 295 8.29 -5.70 16.19
CA SER A 295 9.33 -6.44 16.88
C SER A 295 8.78 -7.19 18.11
N VAL A 296 9.53 -8.19 18.58
CA VAL A 296 9.23 -8.92 19.83
C VAL A 296 9.20 -7.93 21.00
N LYS A 297 10.16 -7.01 21.04
CA LYS A 297 10.24 -5.96 22.07
C LYS A 297 9.01 -5.05 22.06
N VAL A 298 8.64 -4.50 20.90
CA VAL A 298 7.46 -3.62 20.76
C VAL A 298 6.19 -4.33 21.21
N THR A 299 6.03 -5.59 20.80
CA THR A 299 4.86 -6.39 21.18
C THR A 299 4.83 -6.65 22.67
N GLY A 300 5.99 -6.89 23.29
CA GLY A 300 6.13 -6.96 24.76
C GLY A 300 5.70 -5.66 25.44
N GLU A 301 6.14 -4.50 24.93
CA GLU A 301 5.74 -3.19 25.46
C GLU A 301 4.24 -2.92 25.31
N LEU A 302 3.61 -3.39 24.22
CA LEU A 302 2.15 -3.33 24.05
C LEU A 302 1.41 -4.23 25.05
N ILE A 303 1.90 -5.46 25.28
CA ILE A 303 1.35 -6.39 26.28
C ILE A 303 1.44 -5.75 27.66
N GLU A 304 2.59 -5.16 28.00
CA GLU A 304 2.80 -4.44 29.24
C GLU A 304 1.84 -3.24 29.35
N ALA A 305 1.71 -2.40 28.31
CA ALA A 305 0.81 -1.25 28.32
C ALA A 305 -0.66 -1.64 28.59
N VAL A 306 -1.13 -2.77 28.07
CA VAL A 306 -2.49 -3.28 28.35
C VAL A 306 -2.63 -3.76 29.80
N ARG A 307 -1.55 -4.21 30.43
CA ARG A 307 -1.52 -4.77 31.78
C ARG A 307 -1.11 -3.78 32.86
N ILE A 308 -0.48 -2.66 32.50
CA ILE A 308 0.04 -1.71 33.48
C ILE A 308 -1.12 -1.15 34.29
N ALA A 309 -0.96 -1.28 35.60
CA ALA A 309 -1.71 -0.51 36.55
C ALA A 309 -1.20 0.94 36.49
N ASP A 310 -2.10 1.90 36.29
CA ASP A 310 -1.80 3.34 36.30
C ASP A 310 -0.69 3.62 37.35
N PRO A 311 0.44 4.20 36.93
CA PRO A 311 1.61 4.29 37.80
C PRO A 311 1.36 5.10 39.08
N ILE A 312 0.36 6.00 39.07
CA ILE A 312 -0.09 6.82 40.19
C ILE A 312 -1.11 6.06 41.05
N THR A 313 -2.17 5.52 40.44
CA THR A 313 -3.29 4.92 41.21
C THR A 313 -3.10 3.43 41.52
N LYS A 314 -2.14 2.77 40.87
CA LYS A 314 -1.92 1.31 40.88
C LYS A 314 -3.18 0.51 40.51
N GLN A 315 -4.13 1.12 39.79
CA GLN A 315 -5.29 0.42 39.23
C GLN A 315 -5.02 0.02 37.78
N TRP A 316 -5.40 -1.21 37.43
CA TRP A 316 -5.36 -1.69 36.05
C TRP A 316 -6.08 -0.70 35.13
N LEU A 317 -5.45 -0.30 34.03
CA LEU A 317 -6.12 0.55 33.03
C LEU A 317 -7.38 -0.13 32.50
N ILE A 318 -7.32 -1.46 32.40
CA ILE A 318 -8.44 -2.30 32.03
C ILE A 318 -8.57 -3.42 33.07
N PRO A 319 -9.60 -3.36 33.93
CA PRO A 319 -9.93 -4.48 34.81
C PRO A 319 -10.15 -5.77 33.98
N ASN A 320 -9.53 -6.87 34.41
CA ASN A 320 -9.64 -8.19 33.75
C ASN A 320 -9.20 -8.20 32.28
N ALA A 321 -8.27 -7.32 31.86
CA ALA A 321 -7.68 -7.41 30.53
C ALA A 321 -6.86 -8.69 30.32
N LYS A 322 -7.01 -9.26 29.13
CA LYS A 322 -6.26 -10.39 28.61
C LYS A 322 -5.55 -9.97 27.33
N ALA A 323 -4.24 -10.11 27.32
CA ALA A 323 -3.42 -9.85 26.14
C ALA A 323 -3.45 -11.08 25.22
N VAL A 324 -3.92 -10.87 23.98
CA VAL A 324 -4.02 -11.90 22.95
C VAL A 324 -3.03 -11.55 21.85
N VAL A 325 -1.96 -12.32 21.66
CA VAL A 325 -1.03 -12.09 20.54
C VAL A 325 -1.57 -12.80 19.31
N ILE A 326 -1.69 -12.09 18.18
CA ILE A 326 -2.30 -12.61 16.94
C ILE A 326 -1.46 -12.21 15.72
N GLY A 327 -1.44 -13.04 14.68
CA GLY A 327 -0.69 -12.75 13.44
C GLY A 327 0.32 -13.82 13.09
N ASP A 328 1.55 -13.44 12.73
CA ASP A 328 2.61 -14.37 12.32
C ASP A 328 3.19 -15.17 13.51
N ALA A 329 3.39 -16.48 13.33
CA ALA A 329 3.94 -17.36 14.38
C ALA A 329 5.44 -17.14 14.63
N GLY A 330 5.99 -17.81 15.66
CA GLY A 330 7.43 -17.94 15.93
C GLY A 330 8.07 -16.74 16.62
N HIS A 331 7.30 -15.98 17.40
CA HIS A 331 7.72 -14.71 18.02
C HIS A 331 8.37 -14.88 19.40
N GLY A 332 8.18 -16.03 20.06
CA GLY A 332 8.73 -16.25 21.41
C GLY A 332 8.11 -15.34 22.47
N LEU A 333 6.80 -15.05 22.36
CA LEU A 333 6.03 -14.25 23.32
C LEU A 333 4.90 -15.05 23.98
N SER A 334 4.85 -16.36 23.75
CA SER A 334 3.78 -17.23 24.23
C SER A 334 3.73 -17.29 25.78
N ASP A 335 4.88 -17.05 26.43
CA ASP A 335 5.05 -16.90 27.87
C ASP A 335 4.62 -15.52 28.40
N LYS A 336 4.57 -14.51 27.51
CA LYS A 336 4.15 -13.14 27.86
C LYS A 336 2.68 -12.89 27.60
N ALA A 337 2.05 -13.52 26.62
CA ALA A 337 0.63 -13.35 26.31
C ALA A 337 -0.26 -14.17 27.25
N ASP A 338 -1.51 -13.74 27.48
CA ASP A 338 -2.52 -14.59 28.14
C ASP A 338 -3.04 -15.67 27.17
N ILE A 339 -3.12 -15.31 25.88
CA ILE A 339 -3.58 -16.18 24.81
C ILE A 339 -2.65 -15.99 23.59
N ASP A 340 -2.10 -17.09 23.09
CA ASP A 340 -1.40 -17.12 21.80
C ASP A 340 -2.37 -17.52 20.69
N PHE A 341 -2.64 -16.59 19.79
CA PHE A 341 -3.54 -16.68 18.64
C PHE A 341 -2.78 -16.52 17.32
N THR A 342 -1.46 -16.66 17.34
CA THR A 342 -0.68 -16.61 16.12
C THR A 342 -1.03 -17.78 15.22
N GLU A 343 -1.22 -17.46 13.94
CA GLU A 343 -1.67 -18.41 12.93
C GLU A 343 -2.86 -19.29 13.34
N PHE A 344 -3.85 -18.74 14.09
CA PHE A 344 -5.04 -19.48 14.53
C PHE A 344 -5.87 -20.13 13.40
N TRP A 345 -5.59 -19.74 12.15
CA TRP A 345 -6.13 -20.38 10.93
C TRP A 345 -5.44 -21.69 10.54
N ASN A 346 -4.28 -21.97 11.10
CA ASN A 346 -3.55 -23.23 10.98
C ASN A 346 -3.79 -24.16 12.18
N ASP A 347 -4.43 -23.69 13.24
CA ASP A 347 -4.76 -24.48 14.43
C ASP A 347 -5.59 -25.74 14.06
N PRO A 348 -5.16 -26.95 14.46
CA PRO A 348 -5.94 -28.16 14.20
C PRO A 348 -7.37 -28.08 14.76
N GLY A 349 -8.35 -28.34 13.89
CA GLY A 349 -9.78 -28.33 14.23
C GLY A 349 -10.36 -26.93 14.44
N SER A 350 -9.64 -25.89 14.02
CA SER A 350 -10.12 -24.51 13.98
C SER A 350 -11.17 -24.32 12.87
N PRO A 351 -12.23 -23.52 13.09
CA PRO A 351 -13.22 -23.22 12.05
C PRO A 351 -12.63 -22.42 10.87
N PHE A 352 -11.41 -21.93 11.03
CA PHE A 352 -10.70 -21.14 10.04
C PHE A 352 -9.71 -21.96 9.20
N THR A 353 -9.48 -23.22 9.58
CA THR A 353 -8.64 -24.15 8.81
C THR A 353 -9.26 -24.39 7.44
N ASP A 354 -8.46 -24.26 6.37
CA ASP A 354 -8.90 -24.30 4.97
C ASP A 354 -9.79 -23.12 4.52
N GLY A 355 -10.05 -22.14 5.40
CA GLY A 355 -10.81 -20.94 5.09
C GLY A 355 -9.97 -19.85 4.42
N ASP A 356 -10.65 -18.88 3.81
CA ASP A 356 -10.00 -17.67 3.29
C ASP A 356 -10.03 -16.53 4.33
N ARG A 357 -9.64 -15.33 3.91
CA ARG A 357 -9.60 -14.16 4.78
C ARG A 357 -10.97 -13.78 5.34
N ARG A 358 -12.07 -14.10 4.65
CA ARG A 358 -13.44 -13.85 5.11
C ARG A 358 -13.81 -14.76 6.27
N THR A 359 -13.41 -16.02 6.20
CA THR A 359 -13.57 -16.96 7.32
C THR A 359 -12.86 -16.43 8.57
N GLN A 360 -11.64 -15.89 8.43
CA GLN A 360 -10.92 -15.28 9.55
C GLN A 360 -11.64 -14.04 10.11
N LEU A 361 -12.26 -13.22 9.26
CA LEU A 361 -13.04 -12.06 9.69
C LEU A 361 -14.31 -12.44 10.46
N ALA A 362 -14.87 -13.62 10.22
CA ALA A 362 -16.03 -14.13 10.94
C ALA A 362 -15.78 -14.22 12.46
N LEU A 363 -14.53 -14.43 12.89
CA LEU A 363 -14.15 -14.39 14.30
C LEU A 363 -14.57 -13.07 14.94
N PHE A 364 -14.09 -11.95 14.40
CA PHE A 364 -14.28 -10.62 14.98
C PHE A 364 -15.75 -10.19 14.95
N ALA A 365 -16.44 -10.47 13.84
CA ALA A 365 -17.87 -10.21 13.73
C ALA A 365 -18.68 -11.04 14.74
N TYR A 366 -18.30 -12.30 14.96
CA TYR A 366 -18.95 -13.15 15.94
C TYR A 366 -18.66 -12.71 17.39
N LEU A 367 -17.43 -12.30 17.72
CA LEU A 367 -17.11 -11.72 19.03
C LEU A 367 -17.99 -10.49 19.32
N ASN A 368 -18.14 -9.59 18.34
CA ASN A 368 -19.05 -8.43 18.44
C ASN A 368 -20.50 -8.87 18.67
N LYS A 369 -20.98 -9.86 17.90
CA LYS A 369 -22.35 -10.39 18.02
C LYS A 369 -22.62 -11.01 19.41
N ARG A 370 -21.60 -11.61 20.02
CA ARG A 370 -21.68 -12.24 21.35
C ARG A 370 -21.50 -11.25 22.50
N GLY A 371 -21.30 -9.96 22.23
CA GLY A 371 -21.05 -8.95 23.25
C GLY A 371 -19.72 -9.17 23.98
N ILE A 372 -18.74 -9.81 23.33
CA ILE A 372 -17.40 -9.94 23.89
C ILE A 372 -16.67 -8.63 23.67
N THR A 373 -16.14 -8.05 24.74
CA THR A 373 -15.49 -6.75 24.67
C THR A 373 -14.01 -6.90 24.33
N TYR A 374 -13.60 -6.35 23.18
CA TYR A 374 -12.21 -6.43 22.73
C TYR A 374 -11.78 -5.24 21.88
N MET A 375 -10.47 -5.06 21.76
CA MET A 375 -9.83 -4.15 20.80
C MET A 375 -8.70 -4.83 20.05
N ASN A 376 -8.41 -4.32 18.86
CA ASN A 376 -7.20 -4.66 18.09
C ASN A 376 -6.17 -3.54 18.25
N ILE A 377 -4.90 -3.91 18.44
CA ILE A 377 -3.78 -2.99 18.56
C ILE A 377 -2.64 -3.48 17.67
N GLY A 378 -2.01 -2.61 16.88
CA GLY A 378 -0.81 -2.97 16.13
C GLY A 378 -0.39 -1.91 15.12
N MET A 379 0.69 -2.18 14.38
CA MET A 379 1.07 -1.33 13.24
C MET A 379 -0.02 -1.34 12.16
N ARG A 380 -0.18 -0.20 11.48
CA ARG A 380 -1.12 -0.04 10.36
C ARG A 380 -0.98 -1.20 9.38
N SER A 381 -2.07 -1.95 9.20
CA SER A 381 -2.12 -3.08 8.29
C SER A 381 -3.55 -3.38 7.89
N GLY A 382 -3.74 -3.99 6.72
CA GLY A 382 -5.05 -4.49 6.31
C GLY A 382 -5.66 -5.45 7.34
N ALA A 383 -4.83 -6.16 8.12
CA ALA A 383 -5.31 -7.04 9.17
C ALA A 383 -6.12 -6.34 10.27
N LEU A 384 -5.86 -5.04 10.49
CA LEU A 384 -6.63 -4.19 11.40
C LEU A 384 -7.85 -3.55 10.72
N GLU A 385 -7.77 -3.27 9.41
CA GLU A 385 -8.84 -2.62 8.64
C GLU A 385 -10.12 -3.47 8.59
N GLY A 386 -9.99 -4.77 8.26
CA GLY A 386 -11.14 -5.67 8.14
C GLY A 386 -11.99 -5.77 9.42
N PRO A 387 -11.40 -6.12 10.57
CA PRO A 387 -12.11 -6.14 11.85
C PRO A 387 -12.74 -4.79 12.21
N ALA A 388 -12.02 -3.68 12.00
CA ALA A 388 -12.53 -2.35 12.30
C ALA A 388 -13.83 -2.03 11.55
N LEU A 389 -13.85 -2.34 10.25
CA LEU A 389 -15.05 -2.13 9.42
C LEU A 389 -16.22 -3.03 9.87
N LEU A 390 -15.93 -4.19 10.43
CA LEU A 390 -16.94 -5.10 11.02
C LEU A 390 -17.34 -4.72 12.46
N GLY A 391 -16.93 -3.53 12.93
CA GLY A 391 -17.33 -2.95 14.21
C GLY A 391 -16.37 -3.23 15.37
N ALA A 392 -15.23 -3.88 15.12
CA ALA A 392 -14.21 -4.05 16.14
C ALA A 392 -13.58 -2.70 16.51
N LYS A 393 -13.33 -2.48 17.79
CA LYS A 393 -12.48 -1.36 18.23
C LYS A 393 -11.05 -1.64 17.79
N THR A 394 -10.37 -0.62 17.27
CA THR A 394 -9.06 -0.77 16.66
C THR A 394 -8.22 0.48 16.89
N VAL A 395 -7.06 0.28 17.49
CA VAL A 395 -6.02 1.28 17.65
C VAL A 395 -4.86 0.88 16.74
N TYR A 396 -4.55 1.69 15.74
CA TYR A 396 -3.43 1.42 14.85
C TYR A 396 -2.30 2.40 15.08
N MET A 397 -1.07 1.91 15.04
CA MET A 397 0.13 2.71 15.08
C MET A 397 0.59 3.02 13.66
N GLU A 398 0.94 4.27 13.42
CA GLU A 398 1.41 4.72 12.12
C GLU A 398 2.52 5.75 12.33
N GLU A 399 3.68 5.54 11.70
CA GLU A 399 4.73 6.54 11.80
C GLU A 399 4.30 7.84 11.14
N LEU A 400 4.54 8.92 11.88
CA LEU A 400 4.45 10.26 11.36
C LEU A 400 5.33 10.36 10.13
N TYR A 401 4.85 11.13 9.17
CA TYR A 401 5.55 11.36 7.93
C TYR A 401 5.80 10.09 7.10
N ASN A 402 5.09 8.99 7.28
CA ASN A 402 5.19 7.92 6.29
C ASN A 402 4.67 8.34 4.91
N LEU A 403 4.98 7.56 3.88
CA LEU A 403 4.58 7.90 2.51
C LEU A 403 3.07 7.93 2.29
N GLN A 404 2.35 7.11 3.05
CA GLN A 404 0.91 6.95 3.02
C GLN A 404 0.25 7.54 4.27
N GLU A 405 0.96 8.39 5.02
CA GLU A 405 0.45 9.02 6.23
C GLU A 405 -0.86 9.76 5.95
N GLY A 406 -1.78 9.68 6.91
CA GLY A 406 -3.03 10.44 6.85
C GLY A 406 -4.05 9.85 5.88
N ARG A 407 -3.70 8.76 5.18
CA ARG A 407 -4.69 7.99 4.42
C ARG A 407 -5.80 7.50 5.33
N MET A 408 -5.41 6.92 6.47
CA MET A 408 -6.32 6.26 7.41
C MET A 408 -6.97 7.24 8.40
N ASP A 409 -6.44 8.46 8.55
CA ASP A 409 -7.08 9.53 9.35
C ASP A 409 -8.51 9.84 8.87
N LYS A 410 -8.82 9.55 7.60
CA LYS A 410 -10.19 9.68 7.07
C LYS A 410 -11.20 8.78 7.79
N TRP A 411 -10.74 7.68 8.39
CA TRP A 411 -11.58 6.74 9.14
C TRP A 411 -11.66 7.08 10.62
N ASP A 412 -10.71 7.85 11.16
CA ASP A 412 -10.74 8.29 12.56
C ASP A 412 -11.92 9.25 12.80
N GLY A 413 -12.84 8.82 13.66
CA GLY A 413 -14.17 9.40 13.83
C GLY A 413 -15.26 8.66 13.03
N PRO A 414 -15.28 8.71 11.68
CA PRO A 414 -16.31 8.05 10.89
C PRO A 414 -16.49 6.55 11.15
N VAL A 415 -15.39 5.79 11.19
CA VAL A 415 -15.42 4.36 11.51
C VAL A 415 -15.38 4.23 13.04
N PRO A 416 -16.46 3.79 13.70
CA PRO A 416 -16.56 3.90 15.15
C PRO A 416 -15.48 3.10 15.89
N GLY A 417 -14.68 3.79 16.70
CA GLY A 417 -13.62 3.17 17.51
C GLY A 417 -12.37 2.80 16.73
N TYR A 418 -12.15 3.41 15.56
CA TYR A 418 -10.91 3.31 14.80
C TYR A 418 -10.03 4.53 15.10
N HIS A 419 -8.93 4.35 15.83
CA HIS A 419 -8.09 5.45 16.32
C HIS A 419 -6.63 5.28 15.92
N ARG A 420 -5.97 6.41 15.61
CA ARG A 420 -4.56 6.45 15.27
C ARG A 420 -3.69 6.73 16.50
N ILE A 421 -2.55 6.05 16.55
CA ILE A 421 -1.38 6.48 17.31
C ILE A 421 -0.32 6.91 16.31
N ALA A 422 0.00 8.20 16.35
CA ALA A 422 1.11 8.77 15.61
C ALA A 422 2.42 8.42 16.32
N LEU A 423 3.25 7.59 15.68
CA LEU A 423 4.58 7.30 16.19
C LEU A 423 5.57 8.31 15.64
N GLY A 424 6.53 8.77 16.45
CA GLY A 424 7.65 9.54 15.92
C GLY A 424 8.45 8.76 14.88
N HIS A 425 8.62 7.45 15.11
CA HIS A 425 9.43 6.55 14.30
C HIS A 425 8.84 5.15 14.19
N VAL A 426 9.22 4.43 13.14
CA VAL A 426 8.97 2.99 13.05
C VAL A 426 9.76 2.26 14.15
N PRO A 427 9.14 1.29 14.85
CA PRO A 427 9.70 0.84 16.11
C PRO A 427 10.67 -0.35 15.97
N THR A 428 10.92 -0.82 14.74
CA THR A 428 11.91 -1.87 14.41
C THR A 428 13.17 -1.26 13.80
N GLU A 429 14.33 -1.83 14.13
CA GLU A 429 15.61 -1.43 13.49
C GLU A 429 15.58 -1.63 11.97
N GLN A 430 15.07 -2.78 11.52
CA GLN A 430 14.90 -3.06 10.10
C GLN A 430 13.98 -2.04 9.44
N GLY A 431 12.86 -1.70 10.09
CA GLY A 431 11.92 -0.73 9.56
C GLY A 431 12.55 0.64 9.41
N LYS A 432 13.38 1.07 10.37
CA LYS A 432 14.12 2.35 10.28
C LYS A 432 15.04 2.37 9.07
N ARG A 433 15.83 1.31 8.87
CA ARG A 433 16.72 1.18 7.69
C ARG A 433 15.94 1.21 6.37
N VAL A 434 14.80 0.52 6.31
CA VAL A 434 13.93 0.54 5.12
C VAL A 434 13.37 1.93 4.90
N LEU A 435 12.87 2.59 5.94
CA LEU A 435 12.31 3.93 5.87
C LEU A 435 13.35 4.95 5.39
N ASP A 436 14.59 4.89 5.89
CA ASP A 436 15.69 5.75 5.44
C ASP A 436 15.97 5.55 3.95
N GLN A 437 16.01 4.31 3.47
CA GLN A 437 16.17 4.02 2.04
C GLN A 437 15.00 4.56 1.21
N LEU A 438 13.76 4.44 1.71
CA LEU A 438 12.57 4.98 1.05
C LEU A 438 12.57 6.52 1.03
N ILE A 439 13.10 7.15 2.08
CA ILE A 439 13.26 8.61 2.16
C ILE A 439 14.28 9.07 1.11
N LEU A 440 15.46 8.43 1.04
CA LEU A 440 16.50 8.76 0.07
C LEU A 440 16.02 8.56 -1.37
N ALA A 441 15.41 7.41 -1.67
CA ALA A 441 14.83 7.14 -2.99
C ALA A 441 13.70 8.12 -3.33
N GLY A 442 12.96 8.56 -2.33
CA GLY A 442 11.94 9.58 -2.44
C GLY A 442 12.49 10.97 -2.78
N LEU A 443 13.59 11.37 -2.13
CA LEU A 443 14.31 12.61 -2.42
C LEU A 443 14.85 12.62 -3.85
N GLU A 444 15.53 11.55 -4.24
CA GLU A 444 16.07 11.40 -5.61
C GLU A 444 14.94 11.54 -6.63
N ARG A 445 13.85 10.78 -6.46
CA ARG A 445 12.70 10.81 -7.36
C ARG A 445 12.03 12.19 -7.42
N ALA A 446 11.80 12.81 -6.26
CA ALA A 446 11.22 14.15 -6.21
C ALA A 446 12.12 15.18 -6.92
N GLY A 447 13.44 15.03 -6.83
CA GLY A 447 14.41 15.84 -7.56
C GLY A 447 14.37 15.62 -9.07
N GLU A 448 14.24 14.37 -9.52
CA GLU A 448 14.05 14.02 -10.94
C GLU A 448 12.74 14.60 -11.49
N ASP A 449 11.61 14.35 -10.81
CA ASP A 449 10.28 14.85 -11.19
C ASP A 449 10.26 16.40 -11.23
N LEU A 450 10.93 17.06 -10.28
CA LEU A 450 11.07 18.51 -10.26
C LEU A 450 11.89 19.01 -11.45
N THR A 451 12.99 18.33 -11.78
CA THR A 451 13.85 18.70 -12.91
C THR A 451 13.11 18.53 -14.24
N GLU A 452 12.36 17.44 -14.41
CA GLU A 452 11.52 17.24 -15.59
C GLU A 452 10.45 18.34 -15.71
N SER A 453 9.79 18.67 -14.58
CA SER A 453 8.77 19.72 -14.54
C SER A 453 9.33 21.10 -14.82
N VAL A 454 10.53 21.42 -14.33
CA VAL A 454 11.22 22.69 -14.62
C VAL A 454 11.49 22.80 -16.12
N ARG A 455 12.05 21.76 -16.74
CA ARG A 455 12.34 21.75 -18.18
C ARG A 455 11.07 21.86 -19.01
N GLY A 456 10.05 21.08 -18.66
CA GLY A 456 8.77 21.08 -19.36
C GLY A 456 8.06 22.42 -19.28
N LEU A 457 8.04 23.05 -18.10
CA LEU A 457 7.44 24.37 -17.92
C LEU A 457 8.25 25.47 -18.61
N ALA A 458 9.59 25.42 -18.54
CA ALA A 458 10.47 26.36 -19.24
C ALA A 458 10.25 26.29 -20.77
N ALA A 459 10.22 25.08 -21.33
CA ALA A 459 9.95 24.88 -22.76
C ALA A 459 8.54 25.36 -23.18
N ALA A 460 7.52 25.16 -22.33
CA ALA A 460 6.15 25.55 -22.64
C ALA A 460 5.89 27.06 -22.49
N SER A 461 6.58 27.73 -21.57
CA SER A 461 6.35 29.16 -21.23
C SER A 461 7.39 30.12 -21.80
N GLY A 462 8.57 29.63 -22.21
CA GLY A 462 9.71 30.46 -22.61
C GLY A 462 10.47 31.09 -21.43
N ILE A 463 10.10 30.78 -20.19
CA ILE A 463 10.80 31.25 -18.99
C ILE A 463 12.08 30.42 -18.78
N ALA A 464 13.18 31.06 -18.38
CA ALA A 464 14.43 30.36 -18.09
C ALA A 464 14.27 29.32 -16.94
N GLU A 465 14.90 28.16 -17.05
CA GLU A 465 14.80 27.07 -16.05
C GLU A 465 15.14 27.51 -14.62
N ALA A 466 16.15 28.38 -14.45
CA ALA A 466 16.53 28.91 -13.16
C ALA A 466 15.38 29.69 -12.50
N THR A 467 14.75 30.60 -13.27
CA THR A 467 13.58 31.35 -12.82
C THR A 467 12.40 30.42 -12.54
N VAL A 468 12.14 29.41 -13.37
CA VAL A 468 11.08 28.42 -13.11
C VAL A 468 11.30 27.69 -11.78
N ARG A 469 12.54 27.33 -11.46
CA ARG A 469 12.89 26.67 -10.19
C ARG A 469 12.63 27.59 -8.98
N GLU A 470 12.97 28.88 -9.09
CA GLU A 470 12.65 29.90 -8.07
C GLU A 470 11.14 30.08 -7.89
N LEU A 471 10.40 30.10 -9.00
CA LEU A 471 8.93 30.20 -8.99
C LEU A 471 8.29 29.01 -8.28
N PHE A 472 8.76 27.78 -8.52
CA PHE A 472 8.29 26.60 -7.79
C PHE A 472 8.60 26.69 -6.29
N ALA A 473 9.82 27.09 -5.92
CA ALA A 473 10.19 27.25 -4.53
C ALA A 473 9.31 28.29 -3.81
N ALA A 474 9.09 29.45 -4.44
CA ALA A 474 8.23 30.51 -3.90
C ALA A 474 6.76 30.07 -3.79
N ALA A 475 6.24 29.39 -4.82
CA ALA A 475 4.86 28.92 -4.83
C ALA A 475 4.60 27.81 -3.80
N ALA A 476 5.52 26.85 -3.69
CA ALA A 476 5.38 25.70 -2.79
C ALA A 476 5.71 26.05 -1.32
N GLY A 477 6.67 26.96 -1.08
CA GLY A 477 7.07 27.39 0.25
C GLY A 477 5.95 28.08 1.05
N ALA A 478 4.93 28.60 0.36
CA ALA A 478 3.80 29.27 0.98
C ALA A 478 2.60 28.33 1.29
N GLY A 479 2.75 27.01 1.09
CA GLY A 479 1.73 25.97 1.35
C GLY A 479 2.17 24.81 2.25
N ILE A 480 3.40 24.85 2.77
CA ILE A 480 3.92 23.90 3.75
C ILE A 480 4.12 24.69 5.04
N SER A 481 3.28 24.46 6.06
CA SER A 481 3.57 24.99 7.39
C SER A 481 4.56 24.02 8.06
N PRO A 482 5.82 24.43 8.30
CA PRO A 482 6.78 23.58 9.00
C PRO A 482 6.36 23.25 10.43
N ALA A 483 5.44 24.02 11.01
CA ALA A 483 4.97 23.85 12.39
C ALA A 483 3.67 23.04 12.51
N LYS A 484 2.87 22.93 11.43
CA LYS A 484 1.59 22.20 11.44
C LYS A 484 1.63 20.87 10.69
N HIS A 485 2.68 20.62 9.90
CA HIS A 485 2.97 19.31 9.32
C HIS A 485 1.85 18.67 8.45
N ILE A 486 0.80 19.42 8.10
CA ILE A 486 -0.33 18.94 7.30
C ILE A 486 -0.25 19.55 5.89
N PHE A 487 -0.44 18.70 4.88
CA PHE A 487 -0.74 19.10 3.52
C PHE A 487 -2.17 19.60 3.46
N ASP A 488 -2.38 20.90 3.23
CA ASP A 488 -3.73 21.41 2.97
C ASP A 488 -4.12 21.03 1.52
N PRO A 489 -5.15 20.22 1.27
CA PRO A 489 -5.61 19.89 -0.08
C PRO A 489 -6.22 21.09 -0.84
N ALA A 490 -6.48 22.23 -0.19
CA ALA A 490 -6.74 23.51 -0.85
C ALA A 490 -5.45 24.19 -1.34
N ALA A 491 -4.27 23.77 -0.84
CA ALA A 491 -2.98 24.34 -1.22
C ALA A 491 -2.60 24.12 -2.69
N PRO A 492 -2.84 22.98 -3.38
CA PRO A 492 -2.39 22.81 -4.76
C PRO A 492 -2.98 23.85 -5.71
N LYS A 493 -4.28 24.18 -5.58
CA LYS A 493 -4.90 25.24 -6.37
C LYS A 493 -4.32 26.60 -5.99
N ALA A 494 -4.25 26.93 -4.71
CA ALA A 494 -3.71 28.21 -4.26
C ALA A 494 -2.22 28.40 -4.63
N CYS A 495 -1.41 27.35 -4.54
CA CYS A 495 -0.01 27.30 -4.98
C CYS A 495 0.07 27.46 -6.50
N PHE A 496 -0.84 26.84 -7.25
CA PHE A 496 -0.90 27.01 -8.70
C PHE A 496 -1.33 28.43 -9.08
N ASP A 497 -2.34 29.01 -8.43
CA ASP A 497 -2.76 30.40 -8.65
C ASP A 497 -1.61 31.38 -8.37
N ARG A 498 -0.80 31.11 -7.33
CA ARG A 498 0.43 31.86 -7.02
C ARG A 498 1.52 31.67 -8.07
N LEU A 499 1.76 30.43 -8.49
CA LEU A 499 2.70 30.12 -9.57
C LEU A 499 2.30 30.86 -10.84
N TYR A 500 1.01 30.83 -11.19
CA TYR A 500 0.45 31.53 -12.33
C TYR A 500 0.68 33.04 -12.25
N ALA A 501 0.33 33.66 -11.11
CA ALA A 501 0.55 35.10 -10.92
C ALA A 501 2.03 35.49 -11.03
N ALA A 502 2.92 34.64 -10.49
CA ALA A 502 4.35 34.88 -10.53
C ALA A 502 4.95 34.64 -11.94
N MET A 503 4.44 33.65 -12.68
CA MET A 503 4.77 33.45 -14.09
C MET A 503 4.31 34.62 -14.95
N ASP A 504 3.08 35.10 -14.76
CA ASP A 504 2.55 36.23 -15.53
C ASP A 504 3.36 37.50 -15.30
N LYS A 505 3.74 37.76 -14.04
CA LYS A 505 4.67 38.84 -13.69
C LYS A 505 6.01 38.68 -14.41
N SER A 506 6.61 37.49 -14.42
CA SER A 506 7.88 37.22 -15.11
C SER A 506 7.79 37.38 -16.63
N LEU A 507 6.61 37.22 -17.21
CA LEU A 507 6.33 37.44 -18.63
C LEU A 507 5.89 38.87 -18.95
N GLY A 508 5.85 39.78 -17.97
CA GLY A 508 5.39 41.16 -18.16
C GLY A 508 3.90 41.26 -18.46
N GLY A 509 3.06 40.42 -17.85
CA GLY A 509 1.59 40.42 -18.04
C GLY A 509 1.13 39.71 -19.31
N LYS A 510 1.99 38.88 -19.92
CA LYS A 510 1.75 38.26 -21.23
C LYS A 510 1.41 36.78 -21.14
N ILE A 511 1.04 36.24 -19.98
CA ILE A 511 0.68 34.81 -19.88
C ILE A 511 -0.51 34.46 -20.78
N MET A 512 -1.41 35.42 -21.00
CA MET A 512 -2.56 35.28 -21.91
C MET A 512 -2.18 35.19 -23.40
N SER A 513 -0.94 35.50 -23.76
CA SER A 513 -0.42 35.30 -25.12
C SER A 513 0.15 33.90 -25.38
N ILE A 514 0.20 33.05 -24.34
CA ILE A 514 0.58 31.64 -24.50
C ILE A 514 -0.54 30.92 -25.25
N SER A 515 -0.18 30.16 -26.29
CA SER A 515 -1.17 29.38 -27.06
C SER A 515 -1.89 28.37 -26.16
N GLU A 516 -3.15 28.02 -26.48
CA GLU A 516 -3.93 27.07 -25.68
C GLU A 516 -3.21 25.71 -25.46
N PRO A 517 -2.55 25.10 -26.48
CA PRO A 517 -1.77 23.89 -26.27
C PRO A 517 -0.58 24.09 -25.30
N SER A 518 0.15 25.19 -25.44
CA SER A 518 1.26 25.53 -24.55
C SER A 518 0.77 25.81 -23.12
N TRP A 519 -0.41 26.41 -22.97
CA TRP A 519 -1.03 26.67 -21.68
C TRP A 519 -1.42 25.36 -20.96
N LYS A 520 -2.02 24.38 -21.67
CA LYS A 520 -2.29 23.04 -21.10
C LYS A 520 -1.01 22.37 -20.60
N ASN A 521 0.09 22.50 -21.34
CA ASN A 521 1.40 22.01 -20.92
C ASN A 521 1.95 22.79 -19.71
N CYS A 522 1.80 24.10 -19.67
CA CYS A 522 2.18 24.92 -18.51
C CYS A 522 1.43 24.49 -17.24
N VAL A 523 0.12 24.25 -17.35
CA VAL A 523 -0.69 23.76 -16.24
C VAL A 523 -0.18 22.40 -15.77
N TYR A 524 0.02 21.46 -16.69
CA TYR A 524 0.53 20.13 -16.38
C TYR A 524 1.87 20.16 -15.64
N TRP A 525 2.87 20.83 -16.22
CA TRP A 525 4.21 20.93 -15.64
C TRP A 525 4.23 21.77 -14.36
N GLY A 526 3.37 22.80 -14.29
CA GLY A 526 3.21 23.61 -13.09
C GLY A 526 2.71 22.80 -11.90
N TYR A 527 1.66 21.99 -12.08
CA TYR A 527 1.19 21.08 -11.04
C TYR A 527 2.22 19.99 -10.70
N GLY A 528 2.91 19.44 -11.72
CA GLY A 528 3.98 18.46 -11.53
C GLY A 528 5.11 19.01 -10.64
N GLY A 529 5.61 20.20 -10.96
CA GLY A 529 6.72 20.82 -10.23
C GLY A 529 6.34 21.23 -8.80
N ILE A 530 5.14 21.77 -8.57
CA ILE A 530 4.64 22.05 -7.22
C ILE A 530 4.61 20.75 -6.38
N ARG A 531 4.03 19.67 -6.92
CA ARG A 531 3.95 18.38 -6.21
C ARG A 531 5.34 17.78 -5.94
N ALA A 532 6.24 17.86 -6.91
CA ALA A 532 7.60 17.35 -6.77
C ALA A 532 8.36 18.12 -5.68
N TYR A 533 8.28 19.46 -5.70
CA TYR A 533 8.92 20.31 -4.68
C TYR A 533 8.37 20.04 -3.28
N GLN A 534 7.05 19.94 -3.12
CA GLN A 534 6.45 19.62 -1.83
C GLN A 534 6.82 18.21 -1.35
N SER A 535 6.93 17.24 -2.26
CA SER A 535 7.40 15.90 -1.93
C SER A 535 8.83 15.92 -1.42
N GLN A 536 9.73 16.68 -2.08
CA GLN A 536 11.11 16.86 -1.64
C GLN A 536 11.17 17.46 -0.23
N GLY A 537 10.41 18.53 0.03
CA GLY A 537 10.31 19.12 1.37
C GLY A 537 9.83 18.11 2.43
N LYS A 538 8.82 17.30 2.10
CA LYS A 538 8.32 16.23 2.98
C LYS A 538 9.44 15.25 3.34
N TYR A 539 10.22 14.79 2.36
CA TYR A 539 11.30 13.84 2.62
C TYR A 539 12.48 14.45 3.41
N LEU A 540 12.81 15.73 3.20
CA LEU A 540 13.85 16.41 3.98
C LEU A 540 13.46 16.52 5.46
N VAL A 541 12.18 16.84 5.75
CA VAL A 541 11.67 16.85 7.13
C VAL A 541 11.78 15.46 7.75
N LYS A 542 11.40 14.40 7.03
CA LYS A 542 11.56 13.02 7.51
C LYS A 542 13.00 12.66 7.83
N GLN A 543 13.91 13.00 6.92
CA GLN A 543 15.33 12.71 7.10
C GLN A 543 15.86 13.40 8.37
N LYS A 544 15.48 14.65 8.60
CA LYS A 544 15.82 15.37 9.82
C LYS A 544 15.24 14.69 11.06
N ILE A 545 13.97 14.31 11.04
CA ILE A 545 13.33 13.62 12.16
C ILE A 545 14.04 12.30 12.47
N CYS A 546 14.35 11.48 11.45
CA CYS A 546 15.15 10.26 11.62
C CYS A 546 16.52 10.54 12.24
N ALA A 547 17.19 11.62 11.84
CA ALA A 547 18.50 12.01 12.37
C ALA A 547 18.43 12.51 13.83
N ASP A 548 17.34 13.20 14.19
CA ASP A 548 17.12 13.78 15.51
C ASP A 548 16.52 12.77 16.51
N TYR A 549 16.23 11.53 16.09
CA TYR A 549 15.65 10.50 16.96
C TYR A 549 16.63 10.02 18.03
N ASP A 550 16.30 10.28 19.28
CA ASP A 550 17.07 9.87 20.47
C ASP A 550 16.52 8.61 21.16
N GLY A 551 15.46 8.01 20.62
CA GLY A 551 14.84 6.82 21.19
C GLY A 551 15.60 5.52 20.93
N PRO A 552 15.13 4.39 21.48
CA PRO A 552 15.87 3.13 21.42
C PRO A 552 15.96 2.59 19.98
N ALA A 553 17.02 1.81 19.70
CA ALA A 553 17.22 1.15 18.40
C ALA A 553 16.02 0.26 18.01
N GLU A 554 15.39 -0.39 19.00
CA GLU A 554 14.18 -1.19 18.88
C GLU A 554 13.23 -0.85 20.04
N GLY A 555 11.92 -0.83 19.80
CA GLY A 555 10.91 -0.47 20.79
C GLY A 555 10.31 0.92 20.57
N LEU A 556 9.36 1.27 21.41
CA LEU A 556 8.70 2.58 21.44
C LEU A 556 9.54 3.59 22.25
N SER A 557 9.57 4.85 21.80
CA SER A 557 10.13 5.94 22.60
C SER A 557 9.26 6.23 23.84
N LYS A 558 9.78 7.02 24.79
CA LYS A 558 8.98 7.43 25.95
C LYS A 558 7.72 8.20 25.54
N ALA A 559 7.85 9.14 24.61
CA ALA A 559 6.73 9.92 24.10
C ALA A 559 5.70 9.03 23.37
N ASP A 560 6.15 8.05 22.59
CA ASP A 560 5.25 7.11 21.91
C ASP A 560 4.49 6.25 22.92
N LYS A 561 5.14 5.82 24.02
CA LYS A 561 4.48 5.06 25.10
C LYS A 561 3.41 5.89 25.81
N GLU A 562 3.67 7.16 26.08
CA GLU A 562 2.69 8.08 26.68
C GLU A 562 1.51 8.33 25.73
N ALA A 563 1.77 8.54 24.42
CA ALA A 563 0.73 8.69 23.41
C ALA A 563 -0.13 7.41 23.28
N LEU A 564 0.51 6.25 23.23
CA LEU A 564 -0.15 4.94 23.23
C LEU A 564 -1.06 4.79 24.46
N TRP A 565 -0.55 5.10 25.64
CA TRP A 565 -1.32 5.05 26.88
C TRP A 565 -2.57 5.91 26.81
N ASN A 566 -2.44 7.17 26.37
CA ASN A 566 -3.56 8.10 26.28
C ASN A 566 -4.63 7.64 25.28
N VAL A 567 -4.22 7.12 24.11
CA VAL A 567 -5.17 6.63 23.09
C VAL A 567 -5.86 5.35 23.55
N ILE A 568 -5.12 4.41 24.16
CA ILE A 568 -5.70 3.20 24.75
C ILE A 568 -6.73 3.61 25.82
N ALA A 569 -6.33 4.44 26.78
CA ALA A 569 -7.19 4.93 27.85
C ALA A 569 -8.45 5.63 27.33
N HIS A 570 -8.33 6.46 26.30
CA HIS A 570 -9.49 7.12 25.66
C HIS A 570 -10.40 6.11 24.95
N THR A 571 -9.81 5.17 24.21
CA THR A 571 -10.55 4.13 23.50
C THR A 571 -11.33 3.25 24.47
N ILE A 572 -10.76 2.97 25.65
CA ILE A 572 -11.39 2.20 26.74
C ILE A 572 -12.34 3.06 27.58
N GLY A 573 -12.09 4.35 27.77
CA GLY A 573 -12.99 5.25 28.51
C GLY A 573 -14.38 5.33 27.87
N GLY A 574 -14.48 5.08 26.56
CA GLY A 574 -15.74 4.85 25.85
C GLY A 574 -16.34 3.44 26.01
N TRP A 575 -15.72 2.56 26.80
CA TRP A 575 -16.20 1.23 27.20
C TRP A 575 -16.93 1.30 28.54
N GLU A 576 -17.72 2.35 28.77
CA GLU A 576 -18.73 2.28 29.82
C GLU A 576 -19.50 0.97 29.59
N THR A 577 -19.40 0.08 30.58
CA THR A 577 -19.97 -1.27 30.58
C THR A 577 -21.43 -1.17 30.15
N GLN A 578 -21.71 -1.51 28.88
CA GLN A 578 -23.07 -1.62 28.36
C GLN A 578 -23.79 -2.80 29.00
#